data_AF-A0A6I3GI82-F1
#
_entry.id   AF-A0A6I3GI82-F1
#
_cell.length_a   1.000
_cell.length_b   1.000
_cell.length_c   1.000
_cell.angle_alpha   90.00
_cell.angle_beta   90.00
_cell.angle_gamma   90.00
#
_symmetry.space_group_name_H-M   'P 1'
#
loop_
_entity.id
_entity.type
_entity.pdbx_description
1 polymer ?
#
loop_
_entity_poly.entity_id
_entity_poly.type
_entity_poly.pdbx_seq_one_letter_code
_entity_poly.pdbx_strand_id
1 'polypeptide(L)'
;MSQDFPAAVPLGAKSNGLTAFDWTHAYYAPAPMAGAMLLELFSAKIPAYAVTTEDNSPYRGISHVAPLTESIFVERSEKKRAIEIMSHVENTQIENEFADIVGGLTLDAPTEISTHDELENFPELDEHFVPPIPEARPAGDTISRAAKSGVVGGVALILISQITSWNLDGMAPWIGALALVTGGLTLWARMIPTEESGDDGAVV
;
A
#
# COMPACT_ATOMS: atom_id res chain seq x y z
N MET A 1 11.18 -14.49 5.35
CA MET A 1 11.52 -15.10 4.04
C MET A 1 12.56 -14.20 3.39
N SER A 2 13.85 -14.56 3.50
CA SER A 2 14.91 -13.91 2.72
C SER A 2 14.71 -14.36 1.28
N GLN A 3 14.35 -13.45 0.38
CA GLN A 3 14.57 -13.71 -1.03
C GLN A 3 16.07 -13.70 -1.24
N ASP A 4 16.65 -14.87 -1.51
CA ASP A 4 18.02 -14.96 -2.02
C ASP A 4 18.04 -14.28 -3.39
N PHE A 5 18.57 -13.07 -3.43
CA PHE A 5 18.76 -12.35 -4.68
C PHE A 5 19.86 -13.05 -5.49
N PRO A 6 19.66 -13.29 -6.79
CA PRO A 6 20.64 -14.00 -7.58
C PRO A 6 21.96 -13.21 -7.63
N ALA A 7 23.10 -13.89 -7.49
CA ALA A 7 24.42 -13.27 -7.60
C ALA A 7 24.70 -12.70 -9.01
N ALA A 8 23.86 -13.07 -10.00
CA ALA A 8 23.95 -12.63 -11.38
C ALA A 8 22.62 -12.07 -11.87
N VAL A 9 22.70 -11.18 -12.87
CA VAL A 9 21.52 -10.60 -13.52
C VAL A 9 20.68 -11.73 -14.16
N PRO A 10 19.36 -11.79 -13.90
CA PRO A 10 18.50 -12.83 -14.47
C PRO A 10 18.39 -12.72 -15.99
N LEU A 11 18.26 -13.87 -16.66
CA LEU A 11 18.16 -13.95 -18.13
C LEU A 11 16.90 -13.21 -18.61
N GLY A 12 17.07 -12.24 -19.50
CA GLY A 12 15.97 -11.41 -20.02
C GLY A 12 15.72 -10.11 -19.24
N ALA A 13 16.43 -9.85 -18.15
CA ALA A 13 16.40 -8.56 -17.48
C ALA A 13 17.11 -7.47 -18.30
N LYS A 14 16.58 -6.25 -18.26
CA LYS A 14 17.25 -5.07 -18.83
C LYS A 14 18.38 -4.67 -17.89
N SER A 15 19.61 -4.64 -18.35
CA SER A 15 20.76 -4.27 -17.51
C SER A 15 21.55 -3.14 -18.14
N ASN A 16 22.19 -2.34 -17.30
CA ASN A 16 23.15 -1.35 -17.74
C ASN A 16 24.55 -1.92 -18.05
N GLY A 17 24.72 -3.24 -18.01
CA GLY A 17 25.96 -3.93 -18.40
C GLY A 17 27.06 -3.93 -17.34
N LEU A 18 26.83 -3.31 -16.19
CA LEU A 18 27.73 -3.33 -15.04
C LEU A 18 27.38 -4.51 -14.12
N THR A 19 28.39 -5.11 -13.50
CA THR A 19 28.24 -6.27 -12.60
C THR A 19 28.37 -5.84 -11.14
N ALA A 20 27.45 -6.30 -10.28
CA ALA A 20 27.56 -6.16 -8.82
C ALA A 20 27.76 -7.53 -8.14
N PHE A 21 28.31 -7.49 -6.92
CA PHE A 21 28.49 -8.68 -6.08
C PHE A 21 27.26 -9.00 -5.22
N ASP A 22 26.47 -7.99 -4.84
CA ASP A 22 25.33 -8.12 -3.95
C ASP A 22 24.19 -7.21 -4.42
N TRP A 23 23.16 -7.84 -4.97
CA TRP A 23 22.00 -7.14 -5.52
C TRP A 23 20.95 -6.91 -4.44
N THR A 24 20.38 -5.70 -4.44
CA THR A 24 19.24 -5.36 -3.60
C THR A 24 18.18 -4.64 -4.40
N HIS A 25 16.92 -4.86 -4.04
CA HIS A 25 15.83 -4.06 -4.55
C HIS A 25 16.02 -2.59 -4.12
N ALA A 26 15.92 -1.67 -5.08
CA ALA A 26 16.09 -0.25 -4.86
C ALA A 26 14.81 0.54 -5.14
N TYR A 27 14.13 0.26 -6.25
CA TYR A 27 13.04 1.10 -6.73
C TYR A 27 12.01 0.34 -7.57
N TYR A 28 10.75 0.79 -7.52
CA TYR A 28 9.71 0.37 -8.46
C TYR A 28 9.52 1.48 -9.48
N ALA A 29 9.90 1.23 -10.73
CA ALA A 29 9.83 2.23 -11.79
C ALA A 29 8.71 1.87 -12.79
N PRO A 30 7.95 2.85 -13.29
CA PRO A 30 7.11 2.63 -14.47
C PRO A 30 7.97 2.14 -15.65
N ALA A 31 7.50 1.15 -16.43
CA ALA A 31 8.21 0.62 -17.60
C ALA A 31 8.79 1.67 -18.58
N PRO A 32 8.09 2.77 -18.96
CA PRO A 32 8.68 3.76 -19.85
C PRO A 32 9.89 4.49 -19.25
N MET A 33 9.98 4.53 -17.91
CA MET A 33 10.99 5.28 -17.18
C MET A 33 12.20 4.43 -16.77
N ALA A 34 12.01 3.13 -16.58
CA ALA A 34 13.06 2.21 -16.15
C ALA A 34 14.31 2.26 -17.05
N GLY A 35 14.14 2.42 -18.37
CA GLY A 35 15.27 2.58 -19.29
C GLY A 35 16.10 3.84 -19.05
N ALA A 36 15.45 4.97 -18.78
CA ALA A 36 16.14 6.24 -18.48
C ALA A 36 16.89 6.15 -17.14
N MET A 37 16.27 5.55 -16.12
CA MET A 37 16.92 5.33 -14.83
C MET A 37 18.16 4.44 -14.96
N LEU A 38 18.11 3.36 -15.74
CA LEU A 38 19.27 2.50 -15.98
C LEU A 38 20.42 3.24 -16.66
N LEU A 39 20.12 4.18 -17.56
CA LEU A 39 21.11 5.00 -18.25
C LEU A 39 21.78 6.01 -17.30
N GLU A 40 21.02 6.65 -16.42
CA GLU A 40 21.58 7.56 -15.42
C GLU A 40 22.42 6.81 -14.38
N LEU A 41 21.99 5.62 -13.95
CA LEU A 41 22.80 4.75 -13.10
C LEU A 41 24.07 4.27 -13.79
N PHE A 42 24.02 4.01 -15.11
CA PHE A 42 25.23 3.71 -15.90
C PHE A 42 26.22 4.88 -15.90
N SER A 43 25.73 6.09 -16.13
CA SER A 43 26.51 7.33 -16.09
C SER A 43 27.19 7.52 -14.72
N ALA A 44 26.45 7.22 -13.65
CA ALA A 44 26.95 7.26 -12.27
C ALA A 44 27.87 6.07 -11.91
N LYS A 45 28.10 5.12 -12.83
CA LYS A 45 28.85 3.87 -12.63
C LYS A 45 28.28 2.97 -11.54
N ILE A 46 26.96 2.99 -11.35
CA ILE A 46 26.24 2.16 -10.39
C ILE A 46 25.69 0.94 -11.13
N PRO A 47 26.07 -0.29 -10.74
CA PRO A 47 25.51 -1.48 -11.37
C PRO A 47 24.01 -1.59 -11.12
N ALA A 48 23.24 -1.77 -12.19
CA ALA A 48 21.80 -1.83 -12.12
C ALA A 48 21.20 -2.78 -13.17
N TYR A 49 20.10 -3.43 -12.78
CA TYR A 49 19.22 -4.12 -13.72
C TYR A 49 17.76 -3.91 -13.35
N ALA A 50 16.88 -3.97 -14.33
CA ALA A 50 15.44 -3.90 -14.20
C ALA A 50 14.82 -5.22 -14.66
N VAL A 51 13.86 -5.70 -13.90
CA VAL A 51 13.03 -6.86 -14.22
C VAL A 51 11.57 -6.44 -14.22
N THR A 52 10.80 -6.90 -15.20
CA THR A 52 9.35 -6.72 -15.21
C THR A 52 8.76 -7.51 -14.05
N THR A 53 8.21 -6.79 -13.07
CA THR A 53 7.55 -7.41 -11.93
C THR A 53 6.06 -7.44 -12.23
N GLU A 54 5.49 -8.64 -12.24
CA GLU A 54 4.05 -8.80 -12.42
C GLU A 54 3.34 -8.11 -11.25
N ASP A 55 2.30 -7.31 -11.54
CA ASP A 55 1.57 -6.58 -10.51
C ASP A 55 1.02 -7.57 -9.46
N ASN A 56 1.54 -7.49 -8.24
CA ASN A 56 1.09 -8.29 -7.10
C ASN A 56 0.19 -7.47 -6.17
N SER A 57 -0.37 -6.36 -6.66
CA SER A 57 -1.37 -5.60 -5.92
C SER A 57 -2.61 -6.46 -5.66
N PRO A 58 -3.32 -6.22 -4.54
CA PRO A 58 -4.61 -6.87 -4.28
C PRO A 58 -5.70 -6.49 -5.30
N TYR A 59 -5.40 -5.57 -6.22
CA TYR A 59 -6.27 -5.12 -7.31
C TYR A 59 -5.91 -5.76 -8.66
N ARG A 60 -5.05 -6.79 -8.66
CA ARG A 60 -4.71 -7.59 -9.84
C ARG A 60 -6.00 -8.02 -10.57
N GLY A 61 -6.13 -7.61 -11.83
CA GLY A 61 -7.26 -7.95 -12.71
C GLY A 61 -8.44 -6.96 -12.70
N ILE A 62 -8.43 -5.95 -11.83
CA ILE A 62 -9.48 -4.91 -11.76
C ILE A 62 -9.02 -3.64 -12.47
N SER A 63 -7.70 -3.40 -12.53
CA SER A 63 -7.12 -2.27 -13.25
C SER A 63 -6.57 -2.73 -14.61
N HIS A 64 -7.21 -2.32 -15.70
CA HIS A 64 -6.76 -2.60 -17.07
C HIS A 64 -5.60 -1.69 -17.53
N VAL A 65 -5.16 -0.75 -16.69
CA VAL A 65 -4.21 0.31 -17.07
C VAL A 65 -3.20 0.60 -15.96
N ALA A 66 -2.68 -0.42 -15.26
CA ALA A 66 -1.43 -0.24 -14.53
C ALA A 66 -0.29 -0.37 -15.56
N PRO A 67 0.59 0.63 -15.72
CA PRO A 67 1.78 0.44 -16.54
C PRO A 67 2.57 -0.75 -15.99
N LEU A 68 3.15 -1.56 -16.88
CA LEU A 68 4.07 -2.63 -16.48
C LEU A 68 5.10 -2.02 -15.53
N THR A 69 5.12 -2.44 -14.27
CA THR A 69 6.08 -1.92 -13.31
C THR A 69 7.36 -2.74 -13.42
N GLU A 70 8.49 -2.08 -13.56
CA GLU A 70 9.79 -2.72 -13.53
C GLU A 70 10.43 -2.50 -12.16
N SER A 71 10.85 -3.58 -11.51
CA SER A 71 11.65 -3.50 -10.29
C SER A 71 13.11 -3.30 -10.66
N ILE A 72 13.70 -2.22 -10.15
CA ILE A 72 15.11 -1.89 -10.34
C ILE A 72 15.91 -2.40 -9.14
N PHE A 73 16.94 -3.17 -9.47
CA PHE A 73 17.91 -3.73 -8.56
C PHE A 73 19.26 -3.07 -8.78
N VAL A 74 19.94 -2.76 -7.69
CA VAL A 74 21.26 -2.12 -7.69
C VAL A 74 22.19 -2.80 -6.68
N GLU A 75 23.46 -2.42 -6.69
CA GLU A 75 24.41 -2.88 -5.68
C GLU A 75 24.02 -2.38 -4.27
N ARG A 76 24.09 -3.27 -3.27
CA ARG A 76 23.67 -2.96 -1.89
C ARG A 76 24.38 -1.75 -1.28
N SER A 77 25.69 -1.61 -1.52
CA SER A 77 26.49 -0.48 -1.05
C SER A 77 26.02 0.86 -1.63
N GLU A 78 25.66 0.89 -2.91
CA GLU A 78 25.30 2.10 -3.64
C GLU A 78 23.78 2.41 -3.61
N LYS A 79 22.96 1.57 -2.96
CA LYS A 79 21.49 1.71 -2.92
C LYS A 79 21.03 3.13 -2.59
N LYS A 80 21.62 3.75 -1.56
CA LYS A 80 21.20 5.10 -1.11
C LYS A 80 21.41 6.14 -2.22
N ARG A 81 22.56 6.09 -2.88
CA ARG A 81 22.92 7.00 -3.96
C ARG A 81 22.09 6.75 -5.23
N ALA A 82 21.82 5.47 -5.52
CA ALA A 82 20.96 5.09 -6.62
C ALA A 82 19.54 5.66 -6.46
N ILE A 83 18.95 5.55 -5.27
CA ILE A 83 17.61 6.09 -4.97
C ILE A 83 17.56 7.61 -5.18
N GLU A 84 18.59 8.32 -4.74
CA GLU A 84 18.67 9.77 -4.93
C GLU A 84 18.68 10.17 -6.41
N ILE A 85 19.50 9.47 -7.22
CA ILE A 85 19.54 9.69 -8.67
C ILE A 85 18.18 9.39 -9.30
N MET A 86 17.62 8.21 -9.04
CA MET A 86 16.35 7.80 -9.63
C MET A 86 15.19 8.74 -9.26
N SER A 87 15.13 9.19 -8.01
CA SER A 87 14.13 10.16 -7.56
C SER A 87 14.29 11.51 -8.26
N HIS A 88 15.52 11.94 -8.52
CA HIS A 88 15.76 13.16 -9.27
C HIS A 88 15.27 13.05 -10.73
N VAL A 89 15.52 11.91 -11.39
CA VAL A 89 15.02 11.65 -12.75
C VAL A 89 13.49 11.68 -12.78
N GLU A 90 12.83 11.08 -11.78
CA GLU A 90 11.37 11.01 -11.70
C GLU A 90 10.75 12.37 -11.53
N ASN A 91 11.22 13.16 -10.56
CA ASN A 91 10.71 14.50 -10.35
C ASN A 91 10.91 15.38 -11.59
N THR A 92 12.05 15.23 -12.28
CA THR A 92 12.32 16.00 -13.50
C THR A 92 11.38 15.60 -14.63
N GLN A 93 11.11 14.31 -14.79
CA GLN A 93 10.19 13.83 -15.83
C GLN A 93 8.74 14.25 -15.54
N ILE A 94 8.31 14.13 -14.29
CA ILE A 94 6.97 14.56 -13.85
C ILE A 94 6.78 16.05 -14.14
N GLU A 95 7.77 16.89 -13.81
CA GLU A 95 7.68 18.34 -14.06
C GLU A 95 7.55 18.65 -15.57
N ASN A 96 8.32 17.96 -16.41
CA ASN A 96 8.25 18.14 -17.86
C ASN A 96 6.89 17.70 -18.43
N GLU A 97 6.36 16.57 -17.97
CA GLU A 97 5.05 16.07 -18.38
C GLU A 97 3.93 17.02 -17.92
N PHE A 98 4.01 17.50 -16.68
CA PHE A 98 3.08 18.48 -16.16
C PHE A 98 3.09 19.78 -16.98
N ALA A 99 4.28 20.28 -17.34
CA ALA A 99 4.41 21.46 -18.19
C ALA A 99 3.82 21.25 -19.59
N ASP A 100 3.96 20.06 -20.17
CA ASP A 100 3.35 19.70 -21.45
C ASP A 100 1.82 19.66 -21.37
N ILE A 101 1.27 19.02 -20.32
CA ILE A 101 -0.18 18.98 -20.06
C ILE A 101 -0.73 20.40 -19.91
N VAL A 102 -0.09 21.25 -19.10
CA VAL A 102 -0.51 22.64 -18.89
C VAL A 102 -0.36 23.47 -20.16
N GLY A 103 0.70 23.24 -20.94
CA GLY A 103 0.93 23.91 -22.22
C GLY A 103 -0.10 23.51 -23.29
N GLY A 104 -0.58 22.26 -23.26
CA GLY A 104 -1.63 21.74 -24.15
C GLY A 104 -3.04 22.23 -23.81
N LEU A 105 -3.26 22.74 -22.60
CA LEU A 105 -4.51 23.41 -22.20
C LEU A 105 -4.55 24.85 -22.74
N THR A 106 -4.43 25.02 -24.05
CA THR A 106 -4.74 26.29 -24.71
C THR A 106 -6.23 26.58 -24.58
N LEU A 107 -6.55 27.80 -24.13
CA LEU A 107 -7.88 28.36 -23.80
C LEU A 107 -8.91 28.40 -24.95
N ASP A 108 -8.62 27.79 -26.10
CA ASP A 108 -9.51 27.72 -27.27
C ASP A 108 -10.47 26.52 -27.22
N ALA A 109 -10.61 25.86 -26.06
CA ALA A 109 -11.75 25.00 -25.83
C ALA A 109 -13.02 25.84 -26.11
N PRO A 110 -13.89 25.45 -27.06
CA PRO A 110 -15.17 26.12 -27.19
C PRO A 110 -15.80 26.09 -25.81
N THR A 111 -16.11 27.27 -25.27
CA THR A 111 -16.85 27.47 -24.03
C THR A 111 -18.30 27.01 -24.21
N GLU A 112 -18.47 25.76 -24.62
CA GLU A 112 -19.72 25.03 -24.66
C GLU A 112 -19.55 23.81 -23.75
N ILE A 113 -19.08 24.08 -22.52
CA ILE A 113 -19.65 23.35 -21.39
C ILE A 113 -21.07 23.88 -21.28
N SER A 114 -22.03 23.11 -21.80
CA SER A 114 -23.47 23.30 -21.63
C SER A 114 -23.74 24.03 -20.33
N THR A 115 -24.12 25.31 -20.48
CA THR A 115 -24.50 26.16 -19.37
C THR A 115 -25.55 25.42 -18.53
N HIS A 116 -25.55 25.67 -17.23
CA HIS A 116 -26.46 25.11 -16.23
C HIS A 116 -27.94 24.99 -16.71
N ASP A 117 -28.35 25.84 -17.65
CA ASP A 117 -29.66 25.82 -18.34
C ASP A 117 -30.00 24.51 -19.09
N GLU A 118 -29.04 23.75 -19.61
CA GLU A 118 -29.33 22.43 -20.23
C GLU A 118 -29.48 21.31 -19.18
N LEU A 119 -28.91 21.48 -17.98
CA LEU A 119 -29.10 20.55 -16.85
C LEU A 119 -30.48 20.71 -16.19
N GLU A 120 -31.09 21.89 -16.27
CA GLU A 120 -32.46 22.13 -15.76
C GLU A 120 -33.55 21.54 -16.67
N ASN A 121 -33.21 21.11 -17.90
CA ASN A 121 -34.14 20.56 -18.88
C ASN A 121 -34.07 19.03 -19.05
N PHE A 122 -33.39 18.32 -18.14
CA PHE A 122 -33.62 16.88 -18.01
C PHE A 122 -34.99 16.69 -17.35
N PRO A 123 -35.90 15.87 -17.91
CA PRO A 123 -37.09 15.50 -17.17
C PRO A 123 -36.62 14.92 -15.84
N GLU A 124 -37.14 15.43 -14.71
CA GLU A 124 -36.91 14.86 -13.39
C GLU A 124 -37.24 13.37 -13.46
N LEU A 125 -36.22 12.53 -13.65
CA LEU A 125 -36.34 11.11 -13.43
C LEU A 125 -36.40 10.99 -11.91
N ASP A 126 -37.63 10.96 -11.38
CA ASP A 126 -37.96 10.67 -9.98
C ASP A 126 -37.40 9.31 -9.48
N GLU A 127 -36.64 8.60 -10.32
CA GLU A 127 -35.90 7.38 -10.04
C GLU A 127 -34.59 7.69 -9.29
N HIS A 128 -34.69 8.37 -8.16
CA HIS A 128 -33.57 8.49 -7.23
C HIS A 128 -33.32 7.14 -6.56
N PHE A 129 -32.11 6.60 -6.69
CA PHE A 129 -31.69 5.41 -5.97
C PHE A 129 -31.81 5.65 -4.46
N VAL A 130 -32.85 5.10 -3.84
CA VAL A 130 -32.93 5.00 -2.38
C VAL A 130 -32.10 3.78 -2.01
N PRO A 131 -30.92 3.96 -1.38
CA PRO A 131 -30.17 2.82 -0.90
C PRO A 131 -31.08 2.00 0.02
N PRO A 132 -31.16 0.68 -0.16
CA PRO A 132 -31.91 -0.16 0.77
C PRO A 132 -31.35 0.09 2.17
N ILE A 133 -32.25 0.18 3.15
CA ILE A 133 -31.85 0.37 4.55
C ILE A 133 -30.85 -0.74 4.87
N PRO A 134 -29.59 -0.41 5.26
CA PRO A 134 -28.61 -1.42 5.60
C PRO A 134 -29.19 -2.33 6.67
N GLU A 135 -29.01 -3.64 6.52
CA GLU A 135 -29.40 -4.59 7.56
C GLU A 135 -28.76 -4.17 8.89
N ALA A 136 -29.51 -4.32 9.99
CA ALA A 136 -29.02 -3.97 11.30
C ALA A 136 -27.74 -4.75 11.58
N ARG A 137 -26.62 -4.01 11.71
CA ARG A 137 -25.29 -4.59 11.94
C ARG A 137 -25.38 -5.66 13.03
N PRO A 138 -24.84 -6.87 12.81
CA PRO A 138 -24.84 -7.92 13.82
C PRO A 138 -24.32 -7.37 15.15
N ALA A 139 -25.09 -7.57 16.21
CA ALA A 139 -24.72 -7.11 17.54
C ALA A 139 -23.34 -7.70 17.90
N GLY A 140 -22.38 -6.84 18.20
CA GLY A 140 -20.99 -7.25 18.42
C GLY A 140 -20.89 -8.38 19.46
N ASP A 141 -20.23 -9.46 19.07
CA ASP A 141 -20.02 -10.68 19.84
C ASP A 141 -19.42 -10.39 21.23
N THR A 142 -19.92 -11.10 22.26
CA THR A 142 -19.48 -10.97 23.66
C THR A 142 -17.99 -11.27 23.81
N ILE A 143 -17.45 -12.17 22.99
CA ILE A 143 -16.03 -12.52 22.96
C ILE A 143 -15.20 -11.33 22.47
N SER A 144 -15.66 -10.63 21.43
CA SER A 144 -14.97 -9.43 20.93
C SER A 144 -14.97 -8.30 21.96
N ARG A 145 -16.05 -8.19 22.74
CA ARG A 145 -16.16 -7.21 23.81
C ARG A 145 -15.22 -7.54 24.98
N ALA A 146 -15.15 -8.81 25.37
CA ALA A 146 -14.22 -9.30 26.38
C ALA A 146 -12.75 -9.09 25.97
N ALA A 147 -12.41 -9.40 24.72
CA ALA A 147 -11.06 -9.17 24.20
C ALA A 147 -10.67 -7.69 24.22
N LYS A 148 -11.57 -6.80 23.78
CA LYS A 148 -11.37 -5.33 23.87
C LYS A 148 -11.15 -4.87 25.30
N SER A 149 -11.93 -5.40 26.25
CA SER A 149 -11.73 -5.08 27.67
C SER A 149 -10.42 -5.63 28.23
N GLY A 150 -9.92 -6.78 27.75
CA GLY A 150 -8.63 -7.33 28.16
C GLY A 150 -7.45 -6.48 27.71
N VAL A 151 -7.49 -5.97 26.47
CA VAL A 151 -6.43 -5.08 25.94
C VAL A 151 -6.43 -3.74 26.67
N VAL A 152 -7.60 -3.08 26.75
CA VAL A 152 -7.71 -1.78 27.44
C VAL A 152 -7.44 -1.93 28.94
N GLY A 153 -7.97 -2.99 29.55
CA GLY A 153 -7.78 -3.30 30.97
C GLY A 153 -6.34 -3.61 31.32
N GLY A 154 -5.62 -4.39 30.49
CA GLY A 154 -4.20 -4.69 30.71
C GLY A 154 -3.33 -3.44 30.71
N VAL A 155 -3.51 -2.55 29.71
CA VAL A 155 -2.79 -1.27 29.66
C VAL A 155 -3.13 -0.37 30.86
N ALA A 156 -4.42 -0.24 31.18
CA ALA A 156 -4.87 0.57 32.31
C ALA A 156 -4.33 0.04 33.65
N LEU A 157 -4.28 -1.28 33.84
CA LEU A 157 -3.77 -1.91 35.06
C LEU A 157 -2.26 -1.66 35.24
N ILE A 158 -1.48 -1.71 34.16
CA ILE A 158 -0.05 -1.35 34.20
C ILE A 158 0.11 0.12 34.60
N LEU A 159 -0.65 1.04 34.01
CA LEU A 159 -0.57 2.47 34.33
C LEU A 159 -0.98 2.77 35.78
N ILE A 160 -2.07 2.17 36.25
CA ILE A 160 -2.54 2.33 37.63
C ILE A 160 -1.51 1.76 38.62
N SER A 161 -0.86 0.64 38.29
CA SER A 161 0.21 0.06 39.12
C SER A 161 1.44 0.97 39.24
N GLN A 162 1.72 1.81 38.24
CA GLN A 162 2.85 2.75 38.29
C GLN A 162 2.52 4.00 39.12
N ILE A 163 1.26 4.42 39.14
CA ILE A 163 0.80 5.64 39.83
C ILE A 163 0.45 5.36 41.29
N THR A 164 -0.15 4.20 41.55
CA THR A 164 -0.58 3.80 42.88
C THR A 164 0.49 2.89 43.48
N SER A 165 1.09 3.28 44.61
CA SER A 165 2.08 2.48 45.36
C SER A 165 1.46 1.26 46.08
N TRP A 166 0.43 0.65 45.50
CA TRP A 166 -0.13 -0.62 45.95
C TRP A 166 0.83 -1.73 45.55
N ASN A 167 1.76 -2.03 46.45
CA ASN A 167 2.69 -3.14 46.29
C ASN A 167 1.95 -4.47 46.45
N LEU A 168 1.29 -4.93 45.38
CA LEU A 168 1.01 -6.34 45.16
C LEU A 168 2.35 -7.05 44.87
N ASP A 169 3.28 -7.11 45.83
CA ASP A 169 4.58 -7.82 45.76
C ASP A 169 5.33 -7.72 44.40
N GLY A 170 5.20 -6.60 43.68
CA GLY A 170 5.73 -6.43 42.32
C GLY A 170 5.08 -7.29 41.23
N MET A 171 4.01 -8.03 41.51
CA MET A 171 3.27 -8.89 40.57
C MET A 171 2.24 -8.14 39.70
N ALA A 172 1.77 -6.95 40.11
CA ALA A 172 0.76 -6.21 39.35
C ALA A 172 1.17 -5.89 37.89
N PRO A 173 2.42 -5.46 37.59
CA PRO A 173 2.87 -5.27 36.21
C PRO A 173 2.87 -6.57 35.40
N TRP A 174 3.22 -7.70 36.02
CA TRP A 174 3.21 -9.02 35.38
C TRP A 174 1.80 -9.47 35.02
N ILE A 175 0.82 -9.24 35.90
CA ILE A 175 -0.60 -9.55 35.63
C ILE A 175 -1.12 -8.67 34.48
N GLY A 176 -0.80 -7.38 34.48
CA GLY A 176 -1.19 -6.47 33.40
C GLY A 176 -0.60 -6.88 32.04
N ALA A 177 0.68 -7.27 32.01
CA ALA A 177 1.34 -7.76 30.81
C ALA A 177 0.71 -9.06 30.28
N LEU A 178 0.41 -10.02 31.15
CA LEU A 178 -0.27 -11.26 30.77
C LEU A 178 -1.67 -11.01 30.23
N ALA A 179 -2.44 -10.10 30.84
CA ALA A 179 -3.75 -9.71 30.35
C ALA A 179 -3.70 -9.08 28.95
N LEU A 180 -2.70 -8.23 28.69
CA LEU A 180 -2.48 -7.59 27.39
C LEU A 180 -2.12 -8.61 26.31
N VAL A 181 -1.20 -9.53 26.60
CA VAL A 181 -0.81 -10.60 25.67
C VAL A 181 -1.99 -11.53 25.37
N THR A 182 -2.73 -11.93 26.40
CA THR A 182 -3.90 -12.82 26.25
C THR A 182 -5.01 -12.15 25.42
N GLY A 183 -5.29 -10.86 25.65
CA GLY A 183 -6.25 -10.10 24.87
C GLY A 183 -5.82 -9.89 23.42
N GLY A 184 -4.55 -9.58 23.19
CA GLY A 184 -3.97 -9.41 21.85
C GLY A 184 -3.99 -10.70 21.03
N LEU A 185 -3.58 -11.82 21.62
CA LEU A 185 -3.60 -13.14 20.97
C LEU A 185 -5.02 -13.57 20.60
N THR A 186 -6.00 -13.33 21.48
CA THR A 186 -7.41 -13.66 21.21
C THR A 186 -7.96 -12.88 20.00
N LEU A 187 -7.60 -11.60 19.84
CA LEU A 187 -7.98 -10.81 18.67
C LEU A 187 -7.25 -11.29 17.41
N TRP A 188 -5.96 -11.56 17.51
CA TRP A 188 -5.16 -12.02 16.38
C TRP A 188 -5.68 -13.35 15.84
N ALA A 189 -5.98 -14.32 16.71
CA ALA A 189 -6.57 -15.60 16.32
C ALA A 189 -7.90 -15.44 15.57
N ARG A 190 -8.69 -14.42 15.89
CA ARG A 190 -9.96 -14.12 15.20
C ARG A 190 -9.77 -13.42 13.85
N MET A 191 -8.67 -12.68 13.67
CA MET A 191 -8.32 -12.07 12.39
C MET A 191 -7.79 -13.08 11.38
N ILE A 192 -7.42 -14.28 11.82
CA ILE A 192 -7.05 -15.37 10.91
C ILE A 192 -8.33 -15.80 10.17
N PRO A 193 -8.39 -15.66 8.84
CA PRO A 193 -9.56 -16.05 8.08
C PRO A 193 -9.78 -17.56 8.24
N THR A 194 -10.93 -17.94 8.78
CA THR A 194 -11.41 -19.32 8.76
C THR A 194 -12.12 -19.56 7.43
N GLU A 195 -11.77 -20.65 6.74
CA GLU A 195 -12.38 -21.03 5.45
C GLU A 195 -13.90 -21.36 5.54
N GLU A 196 -14.48 -21.30 6.74
CA GLU A 196 -15.90 -21.52 6.99
C GLU A 196 -16.69 -20.20 6.98
N SER A 197 -16.69 -19.53 5.83
CA SER A 197 -17.67 -18.50 5.48
C SER A 197 -18.06 -18.63 4.00
N GLY A 198 -18.34 -19.86 3.60
CA GLY A 198 -19.15 -20.16 2.43
C GLY A 198 -20.57 -20.46 2.88
N ASP A 199 -21.54 -19.90 2.16
CA ASP A 199 -22.95 -20.30 2.13
C ASP A 199 -23.92 -19.61 3.11
N ASP A 200 -24.31 -18.37 2.76
CA ASP A 200 -25.75 -18.08 2.54
C ASP A 200 -25.87 -16.84 1.63
N GLY A 201 -25.48 -17.02 0.37
CA GLY A 201 -25.71 -16.05 -0.70
C GLY A 201 -27.09 -16.27 -1.28
N ALA A 202 -28.09 -15.59 -0.70
CA ALA A 202 -29.38 -15.21 -1.27
C ALA A 202 -29.94 -16.10 -2.41
N VAL A 203 -30.92 -16.96 -2.09
CA VAL A 203 -31.91 -17.45 -3.06
C VAL A 203 -33.16 -16.57 -3.03
N VAL A 204 -33.31 -15.68 -4.01
CA VAL A 204 -34.61 -15.23 -4.56
C VAL A 204 -34.49 -14.94 -6.05
#